data_AF-A0A257AD40-F1
#
_entry.id   AF-A0A257AD40-F1
#
_cell.length_a   1.000
_cell.length_b   1.000
_cell.length_c   1.000
_cell.angle_alpha   90.00
_cell.angle_beta   90.00
_cell.angle_gamma   90.00
#
_symmetry.space_group_name_H-M   'P 1'
#
loop_
_entity.id
_entity.type
_entity.pdbx_description
1 polymer ?
#
loop_
_entity_poly.entity_id
_entity_poly.type
_entity_poly.pdbx_seq_one_letter_code
_entity_poly.pdbx_strand_id
1 'polypeptide(L)'
;MNEWKDQVIKSGLTCFNKFISTLDEWRDEITNYFINRQTSGFVEGLNNKIKVIKRRCYGIFNIKHLFQRIHLDLKVYSLFN
;
A
#
# COMPACT_ATOMS: atom_id res chain seq x y z
N MET A 1 -7.18 -13.63 -14.36
CA MET A 1 -7.12 -13.69 -12.88
C MET A 1 -7.87 -14.90 -12.34
N ASN A 2 -9.12 -15.14 -12.77
CA ASN A 2 -9.89 -16.33 -12.37
C ASN A 2 -9.22 -17.65 -12.80
N GLU A 3 -8.75 -17.77 -14.05
CA GLU A 3 -8.05 -18.97 -14.52
C GLU A 3 -6.80 -19.31 -13.69
N TRP A 4 -6.04 -18.29 -13.29
CA TRP A 4 -4.88 -18.48 -12.42
C TRP A 4 -5.28 -18.96 -11.02
N LYS A 5 -6.35 -18.39 -10.44
CA LYS A 5 -6.89 -18.86 -9.16
C LYS A 5 -7.32 -20.32 -9.24
N ASP A 6 -8.01 -20.71 -10.32
CA ASP A 6 -8.46 -22.08 -10.54
C ASP A 6 -7.28 -23.05 -10.64
N GLN A 7 -6.17 -22.63 -11.29
CA GLN A 7 -4.94 -23.42 -11.35
C GLN A 7 -4.27 -23.58 -9.98
N VAL A 8 -4.26 -22.53 -9.15
CA VAL A 8 -3.68 -22.56 -7.80
C VAL A 8 -4.53 -23.41 -6.84
N ILE A 9 -5.86 -23.36 -6.96
CA ILE A 9 -6.76 -24.23 -6.19
C ILE A 9 -6.57 -25.68 -6.61
N LYS A 10 -6.48 -25.94 -7.93
CA LYS A 10 -6.23 -27.29 -8.47
C LYS A 10 -4.85 -27.85 -8.13
N SER A 11 -3.85 -27.01 -7.92
CA SER A 11 -2.50 -27.46 -7.52
C SER A 11 -2.40 -27.85 -6.04
N GLY A 12 -3.46 -27.63 -5.24
CA GLY A 12 -3.52 -27.99 -3.83
C GLY A 12 -2.64 -27.13 -2.92
N LEU A 13 -2.08 -26.02 -3.45
CA LEU A 13 -1.18 -25.15 -2.72
C LEU A 13 -1.95 -24.23 -1.75
N THR A 14 -2.09 -24.67 -0.50
CA THR A 14 -2.81 -23.93 0.55
C THR A 14 -2.12 -22.64 1.00
N CYS A 15 -0.82 -22.49 0.72
CA CYS A 15 -0.06 -21.28 1.07
C CYS A 15 -0.61 -20.01 0.40
N PHE A 16 -1.32 -20.15 -0.73
CA PHE A 16 -1.93 -19.04 -1.43
C PHE A 16 -3.37 -18.74 -1.00
N ASN A 17 -4.00 -19.56 -0.15
CA ASN A 17 -5.40 -19.37 0.24
C ASN A 17 -5.65 -17.98 0.84
N LYS A 18 -4.76 -17.53 1.74
CA LYS A 18 -4.86 -16.20 2.36
C LYS A 18 -4.69 -15.08 1.34
N PHE A 19 -3.78 -15.25 0.38
CA PHE A 19 -3.60 -14.30 -0.71
C PHE A 19 -4.82 -14.26 -1.64
N ILE A 20 -5.39 -15.42 -1.98
CA ILE A 20 -6.59 -15.51 -2.83
C ILE A 20 -7.79 -14.82 -2.16
N SER A 21 -7.98 -15.01 -0.85
CA SER A 21 -9.03 -14.32 -0.08
C SER A 21 -8.85 -12.81 -0.11
N THR A 22 -7.63 -12.31 0.17
CA THR A 22 -7.33 -10.87 0.06
C THR A 22 -7.52 -10.37 -1.38
N LEU A 23 -7.15 -11.17 -2.38
CA LEU A 23 -7.30 -10.80 -3.78
C LEU A 23 -8.76 -10.72 -4.23
N ASP A 24 -9.66 -11.54 -3.69
CA ASP A 24 -11.11 -11.39 -3.93
C ASP A 24 -11.68 -10.17 -3.21
N GLU A 25 -11.27 -9.93 -1.96
CA GLU A 25 -11.80 -8.85 -1.14
C GLU A 25 -11.44 -7.46 -1.67
N TRP A 26 -10.28 -7.30 -2.31
CA TRP A 26 -9.81 -6.03 -2.89
C TRP A 26 -9.89 -6.01 -4.42
N ARG A 27 -10.58 -6.98 -5.03
CA ARG A 27 -10.59 -7.17 -6.48
C ARG A 27 -11.14 -5.96 -7.21
N ASP A 28 -12.21 -5.38 -6.69
CA ASP A 28 -12.92 -4.26 -7.31
C ASP A 28 -12.06 -3.00 -7.29
N GLU A 29 -11.38 -2.70 -6.19
CA GLU A 29 -10.41 -1.61 -6.07
C GLU A 29 -9.22 -1.79 -7.01
N ILE A 30 -8.69 -3.02 -7.08
CA ILE A 30 -7.58 -3.38 -7.99
C ILE A 30 -8.01 -3.20 -9.44
N THR A 31 -9.23 -3.58 -9.82
CA THR A 31 -9.72 -3.39 -11.20
C THR A 31 -10.07 -1.94 -11.51
N ASN A 32 -10.61 -1.20 -10.54
CA ASN A 32 -10.95 0.21 -10.67
C ASN A 32 -9.69 1.09 -10.86
N TYR A 33 -8.55 0.68 -10.30
CA TYR A 33 -7.24 1.27 -10.58
C TYR A 33 -6.89 1.29 -12.08
N PHE A 34 -7.18 0.20 -12.81
CA PHE A 34 -6.89 0.11 -14.25
C PHE A 34 -7.86 0.93 -15.11
N ILE A 35 -9.08 1.16 -14.64
CA ILE A 35 -10.09 2.00 -15.31
C ILE A 35 -9.71 3.48 -15.20
N ASN A 36 -9.43 3.95 -13.99
CA ASN A 36 -9.14 5.37 -13.74
C ASN A 36 -7.67 5.75 -13.97
N ARG A 37 -6.79 4.77 -14.28
CA ARG A 37 -5.32 4.93 -14.38
C ARG A 37 -4.73 5.75 -13.24
N GLN A 38 -5.32 5.68 -12.06
CA GLN A 38 -4.75 6.28 -10.86
C GLN A 38 -3.39 5.64 -10.70
N THR A 39 -2.29 6.39 -10.77
CA THR A 39 -0.98 5.76 -10.66
C THR A 39 -0.70 5.49 -9.18
N SER A 40 -0.15 4.31 -8.88
CA SER A 40 0.41 4.04 -7.55
C SER A 40 1.55 4.99 -7.19
N GLY A 41 2.01 5.84 -8.11
CA GLY A 41 3.11 6.78 -7.91
C GLY A 41 2.91 7.73 -6.72
N PHE A 42 1.68 8.17 -6.45
CA PHE A 42 1.42 8.96 -5.24
C PHE A 42 1.60 8.11 -3.97
N VAL A 43 1.01 6.92 -3.93
CA VAL A 43 1.08 5.99 -2.78
C VAL A 43 2.53 5.50 -2.56
N GLU A 44 3.27 5.27 -3.64
CA GLU A 44 4.66 4.84 -3.63
C GLU A 44 5.59 5.97 -3.17
N GLY A 45 5.37 7.19 -3.66
CA GLY A 45 6.05 8.40 -3.19
C GLY A 45 5.80 8.67 -1.70
N LEU A 46 4.55 8.50 -1.26
CA LEU A 46 4.14 8.61 0.14
C LEU A 46 4.83 7.54 1.00
N ASN A 47 4.80 6.28 0.58
CA ASN A 47 5.45 5.16 1.28
C ASN A 47 6.97 5.38 1.39
N ASN A 48 7.62 5.88 0.35
CA ASN A 48 9.05 6.21 0.39
C ASN A 48 9.35 7.35 1.37
N LYS A 49 8.55 8.43 1.38
CA LYS A 49 8.68 9.51 2.38
C LYS A 49 8.52 9.00 3.80
N ILE A 50 7.49 8.18 4.08
CA ILE A 50 7.26 7.59 5.40
C ILE A 50 8.44 6.69 5.80
N LYS A 51 8.97 5.89 4.87
CA LYS A 51 10.14 5.03 5.12
C LYS A 51 11.40 5.87 5.44
N VAL A 52 11.60 7.01 4.77
CA VAL A 52 12.68 7.96 5.08
C VAL A 52 12.49 8.62 6.45
N ILE A 53 11.28 9.07 6.79
CA ILE A 53 10.96 9.63 8.12
C ILE A 53 11.26 8.59 9.19
N LYS A 54 10.76 7.36 9.04
CA LYS A 54 11.02 6.25 9.97
C LYS A 54 12.52 5.96 10.14
N ARG A 55 13.32 6.01 9.06
CA ARG A 55 14.78 5.84 9.10
C ARG A 55 15.51 7.01 9.78
N ARG A 56 15.01 8.25 9.67
CA ARG A 56 15.61 9.41 10.33
C ARG A 56 15.24 9.48 11.82
N CYS A 57 14.10 8.92 12.18
CA CYS A 57 13.55 8.92 13.52
C CYS A 57 13.99 7.69 14.34
N TYR A 58 15.30 7.36 14.36
CA TYR A 58 15.85 6.39 15.32
C TYR A 58 15.56 6.88 16.75
N GLY A 59 14.49 6.39 17.38
CA GLY A 59 14.07 6.76 18.73
C GLY A 59 12.64 7.29 18.90
N ILE A 60 11.86 7.49 17.81
CA ILE A 60 10.44 7.85 17.95
C ILE A 60 9.60 6.57 18.14
N PHE A 61 9.43 6.17 19.40
CA PHE A 61 8.53 5.07 19.80
C PHE A 61 7.09 5.53 19.98
N ASN A 62 6.85 6.84 19.98
CA ASN A 62 5.52 7.40 20.14
C ASN A 62 4.86 7.64 18.77
N ILE A 63 3.90 6.78 18.44
CA ILE A 63 3.09 6.81 17.22
C ILE A 63 2.45 8.19 16.99
N LYS A 64 2.05 8.91 18.06
CA LYS A 64 1.44 10.24 17.95
C LYS A 64 2.40 11.27 17.34
N HIS A 65 3.68 11.25 17.74
CA HIS A 65 4.70 12.15 17.19
C HIS A 65 5.09 11.78 15.77
N LEU A 66 5.06 10.49 15.42
CA LEU A 66 5.25 10.03 14.05
C LEU A 66 4.16 10.59 13.12
N PHE A 67 2.89 10.50 13.52
CA PHE A 67 1.78 11.06 12.73
C PHE A 67 1.82 12.59 12.63
N GLN A 68 2.20 13.28 13.71
CA GLN A 68 2.41 14.73 13.66
C GLN A 68 3.51 15.12 12.66
N ARG A 69 4.62 14.37 12.63
CA ARG A 69 5.73 14.62 11.71
C ARG A 69 5.33 14.35 10.26
N ILE A 70 4.66 13.23 10.00
CA ILE A 70 4.12 12.89 8.67
C ILE A 70 3.15 13.98 8.19
N HIS A 71 2.25 14.45 9.05
CA HIS A 71 1.30 15.52 8.71
C HIS A 71 1.99 16.83 8.34
N LEU A 72 3.00 17.23 9.11
CA LEU A 72 3.80 18.42 8.80
C LEU A 72 4.55 18.26 7.46
N ASP A 73 5.23 17.13 7.25
CA ASP A 73 6.00 16.87 6.02
C ASP A 73 5.10 16.79 4.77
N LEU A 74 3.85 16.32 4.90
CA LEU A 74 2.87 16.28 3.80
C LEU A 74 2.26 17.64 3.50
N LYS A 75 1.91 18.43 4.53
CA LYS A 75 1.44 19.81 4.34
C LYS A 75 2.49 20.69 3.70
N VAL A 76 3.73 20.58 4.15
CA VAL A 76 4.86 21.30 3.55
C VAL A 76 5.05 20.89 2.09
N TYR A 77 4.94 19.60 1.76
CA TYR A 77 5.02 19.14 0.37
C TYR A 77 3.90 19.70 -0.52
N SER A 78 2.67 19.82 0.00
CA SER A 78 1.55 20.45 -0.70
C SER A 78 1.72 21.96 -0.94
N LEU A 79 2.59 22.63 -0.18
CA LEU A 79 2.88 24.06 -0.34
C LEU A 79 3.98 24.33 -1.38
N PHE A 80 4.72 23.30 -1.80
CA PHE A 80 5.82 23.38 -2.76
C PHE A 80 5.50 22.73 -4.12
N ASN A 81 4.23 22.37 -4.37
CA ASN A 81 3.70 21.94 -5.66
C ASN A 81 2.69 22.95 -6.17
#